data_AF-M0NIF1-F1
#
_entry.id   AF-M0NIF1-F1
#
_cell.length_a   1.000
_cell.length_b   1.000
_cell.length_c   1.000
_cell.angle_alpha   90.00
_cell.angle_beta   90.00
_cell.angle_gamma   90.00
#
_symmetry.space_group_name_H-M   'P 1'
#
loop_
_entity.id
_entity.type
_entity.pdbx_description
1 polymer ?
#
loop_
_entity_poly.entity_id
_entity_poly.type
_entity_poly.pdbx_seq_one_letter_code
_entity_poly.pdbx_strand_id
1 'polypeptide(L)' 'MDDHRKDPRRKYSLTDFIQAVKVEGGEATTPEIRDEVGCGHETARRRMKELEDDGIAEGRKIGSTLVWTLV' A
#
# COMPACT_ATOMS: atom_id res chain seq x y z
N MET A 1 -11.22 10.73 -20.90
CA MET A 1 -11.76 11.03 -19.56
C MET A 1 -11.83 9.71 -18.84
N ASP A 2 -10.80 9.41 -18.07
CA ASP A 2 -10.58 8.12 -17.44
C ASP A 2 -11.56 7.96 -16.25
N ASP A 3 -12.63 7.19 -16.48
CA ASP A 3 -13.65 6.81 -15.50
C ASP A 3 -13.06 5.75 -14.56
N HIS A 4 -12.19 6.17 -13.62
CA HIS A 4 -11.81 5.31 -12.51
C HIS A 4 -12.96 5.31 -11.49
N ARG A 5 -14.03 4.55 -11.80
CA ARG A 5 -15.11 4.25 -10.85
C ARG A 5 -14.53 3.52 -9.64
N LYS A 6 -14.10 4.29 -8.64
CA LYS A 6 -13.76 3.77 -7.31
C LYS A 6 -15.06 3.25 -6.70
N ASP A 7 -15.23 1.93 -6.64
CA ASP A 7 -16.37 1.30 -5.97
C ASP A 7 -16.38 1.75 -4.49
N PRO A 8 -17.42 2.47 -4.01
CA PRO A 8 -17.42 3.06 -2.67
C PRO A 8 -17.64 2.03 -1.55
N ARG A 9 -17.85 0.75 -1.88
CA ARG A 9 -18.12 -0.33 -0.93
C ARG A 9 -16.90 -1.21 -0.66
N ARG A 10 -15.90 -1.22 -1.55
CA ARG A 10 -14.56 -1.75 -1.26
C ARG A 10 -13.70 -0.66 -0.63
N LYS A 11 -13.95 -0.36 0.65
CA LYS A 11 -13.27 0.72 1.37
C LYS A 11 -11.73 0.64 1.36
N TYR A 12 -11.16 -0.54 1.13
CA TYR A 12 -9.71 -0.73 0.99
C TYR A 12 -9.49 -1.91 0.04
N SER A 13 -9.07 -1.68 -1.21
CA SER A 13 -8.60 -2.75 -2.11
C SER A 13 -7.07 -2.79 -2.09
N LEU A 14 -6.46 -3.92 -2.45
CA LEU A 14 -4.99 -4.02 -2.60
C LEU A 14 -4.45 -2.95 -3.56
N THR A 15 -5.23 -2.58 -4.58
CA THR A 15 -4.92 -1.49 -5.50
C THR A 15 -4.76 -0.13 -4.83
N ASP A 16 -5.52 0.18 -3.77
CA ASP A 16 -5.34 1.44 -3.02
C ASP A 16 -3.95 1.49 -2.37
N PHE A 17 -3.47 0.36 -1.85
CA PHE A 17 -2.13 0.25 -1.27
C PHE A 17 -1.04 0.38 -2.33
N ILE A 18 -1.23 -0.25 -3.49
CA ILE A 18 -0.30 -0.13 -4.63
C ILE A 18 -0.27 1.33 -5.13
N GLN A 19 -1.42 1.98 -5.24
CA GLN A 19 -1.49 3.38 -5.64
C GLN A 19 -0.78 4.28 -4.63
N ALA A 20 -0.96 4.03 -3.33
CA ALA A 20 -0.26 4.79 -2.31
C ALA A 20 1.26 4.68 -2.44
N VAL A 21 1.78 3.46 -2.63
CA VAL A 21 3.22 3.27 -2.86
C VAL A 21 3.69 3.96 -4.15
N LYS A 22 2.87 3.97 -5.21
CA LYS A 22 3.19 4.68 -6.45
C LYS A 22 3.19 6.20 -6.29
N VAL A 23 2.28 6.76 -5.51
CA VAL A 23 2.22 8.22 -5.25
C VAL A 23 3.50 8.69 -4.55
N GLU A 24 4.01 7.90 -3.62
CA GLU A 24 5.25 8.18 -2.89
C GLU A 24 6.54 7.94 -3.71
N GLY A 25 6.42 7.49 -4.97
CA GLY A 25 7.56 7.33 -5.88
C GLY A 25 7.99 5.88 -6.12
N GLY A 26 7.17 4.89 -5.75
CA GLY A 26 7.42 3.46 -5.98
C GLY A 26 7.98 2.72 -4.76
N GLU A 27 8.32 3.46 -3.71
CA GLU A 27 8.62 2.94 -2.38
C GLU A 27 7.91 3.78 -1.31
N ALA A 28 7.34 3.15 -0.29
CA ALA A 28 6.65 3.85 0.78
C ALA A 28 6.73 3.10 2.09
N THR A 29 6.72 3.84 3.19
CA THR A 29 6.71 3.25 4.52
C THR A 29 5.29 2.88 4.95
N THR A 30 5.17 1.92 5.87
CA THR A 30 3.86 1.55 6.47
C THR A 30 3.04 2.76 6.98
N PRO A 31 3.63 3.77 7.67
CA PRO A 31 2.89 4.96 8.07
C PRO A 31 2.49 5.90 6.91
N GLU A 32 3.28 6.01 5.84
CA GLU A 32 2.91 6.81 4.65
C GLU A 32 1.73 6.19 3.93
N ILE A 33 1.81 4.87 3.68
CA ILE A 33 0.71 4.11 3.07
C ILE A 33 -0.57 4.22 3.90
N ARG A 34 -0.43 4.23 5.23
CA ARG A 34 -1.56 4.42 6.15
C ARG A 34 -2.19 5.80 6.01
N ASP A 35 -1.38 6.84 5.89
CA ASP A 35 -1.82 8.23 5.76
C ASP A 35 -2.55 8.44 4.43
N GLU A 36 -1.95 7.97 3.33
CA GLU A 36 -2.50 8.04 1.98
C GLU A 36 -3.80 7.24 1.83
N VAL A 37 -3.83 6.01 2.33
CA VAL A 37 -5.04 5.16 2.24
C VAL A 37 -6.08 5.54 3.32
N GLY A 38 -5.68 6.23 4.38
CA GLY A 38 -6.52 6.52 5.55
C GLY A 38 -6.98 5.26 6.29
N CYS A 39 -6.10 4.27 6.45
CA CYS A 39 -6.42 2.99 7.10
C CYS A 39 -5.75 2.80 8.48
N GLY A 40 -6.11 1.73 9.19
CA GLY A 40 -5.44 1.38 10.44
C GLY A 40 -4.06 0.76 10.20
N HIS A 41 -3.15 0.89 11.18
CA HIS A 41 -1.79 0.34 11.07
C HIS A 41 -1.78 -1.18 10.84
N GLU A 42 -2.68 -1.90 11.51
CA GLU A 42 -2.85 -3.35 11.32
C GLU A 42 -3.37 -3.68 9.91
N THR A 43 -4.32 -2.89 9.39
CA THR A 43 -4.84 -3.05 8.04
C THR A 43 -3.76 -2.82 7.00
N ALA A 44 -2.99 -1.73 7.11
CA ALA A 44 -1.90 -1.44 6.19
C ALA A 44 -0.88 -2.58 6.16
N ARG A 45 -0.42 -3.00 7.33
CA ARG A 45 0.57 -4.06 7.45
C ARG A 45 0.05 -5.40 6.92
N ARG A 46 -1.21 -5.76 7.19
CA ARG A 46 -1.82 -6.99 6.67
C ARG A 46 -1.89 -6.95 5.14
N ARG A 47 -2.37 -5.84 4.57
CA ARG A 47 -2.55 -5.70 3.12
C ARG A 47 -1.24 -5.66 2.35
N MET A 48 -0.23 -4.98 2.88
CA MET A 48 1.11 -5.01 2.29
C MET A 48 1.73 -6.41 2.33
N LYS A 49 1.46 -7.17 3.40
CA LYS A 49 1.88 -8.58 3.47
C LYS A 49 1.17 -9.47 2.45
N GLU A 50 -0.11 -9.20 2.18
CA GLU A 50 -0.85 -9.88 1.11
C GLU A 50 -0.25 -9.55 -0.28
N LEU A 51 0.18 -8.30 -0.51
CA LEU A 51 0.91 -7.92 -1.73
C LEU A 51 2.27 -8.61 -1.85
N GLU A 52 2.95 -8.81 -0.72
CA GLU A 52 4.23 -9.52 -0.67
C GLU A 52 4.07 -11.02 -0.97
N ASP A 53 3.03 -11.64 -0.43
CA ASP A 53 2.69 -13.04 -0.72
C ASP A 53 2.33 -13.25 -2.20
N ASP A 54 1.63 -12.28 -2.81
CA ASP A 54 1.28 -12.29 -4.23
C ASP A 54 2.46 -11.90 -5.15
N GLY A 55 3.60 -11.49 -4.58
CA GLY A 55 4.80 -11.08 -5.33
C GLY A 55 4.68 -9.72 -6.02
N ILE A 56 3.74 -8.87 -5.59
CA ILE A 56 3.51 -7.52 -6.13
C ILE A 56 4.36 -6.47 -5.41
N ALA A 57 4.68 -6.70 -4.13
CA ALA A 57 5.49 -5.79 -3.33
C ALA A 57 6.54 -6.57 -2.51
N GLU A 58 7.57 -5.90 -2.05
CA GLU A 58 8.53 -6.45 -1.10
C GLU A 58 8.71 -5.52 0.10
N GLY A 59 8.63 -6.09 1.30
CA GLY A 59 8.88 -5.38 2.55
C GLY A 59 10.35 -5.44 2.96
N ARG A 60 11.07 -4.33 2.83
CA ARG A 60 12.46 -4.20 3.29
C ARG A 60 12.54 -3.37 4.56
N LYS A 61 13.13 -3.95 5.60
CA LYS A 61 13.45 -3.21 6.82
C LYS A 61 14.75 -2.42 6.62
N ILE A 62 14.65 -1.09 6.60
CA ILE A 62 15.78 -0.17 6.51
C ILE A 62 15.92 0.54 7.87
N GLY A 63 16.97 0.19 8.62
CA GLY A 63 17.16 0.66 9.99
C GLY A 63 16.02 0.25 10.93
N SER A 64 15.25 1.22 11.42
CA SER A 64 14.06 1.01 12.26
C SER A 64 12.74 0.99 11.49
N THR A 65 12.77 1.28 10.18
CA THR A 65 11.57 1.53 9.38
C THR A 65 11.33 0.40 8.39
N LEU A 66 10.06 0.02 8.21
CA LEU A 66 9.65 -0.94 7.19
C LEU A 66 9.21 -0.18 5.95
N VAL A 67 10.02 -0.28 4.90
CA VAL A 67 9.79 0.27 3.56
C VAL A 67 9.21 -0.83 2.69
N TRP A 68 8.21 -0.50 1.91
CA TRP A 68 7.61 -1.38 0.94
C TRP A 68 7.87 -0.85 -0.45
N THR A 69 8.32 -1.72 -1.35
CA THR A 69 8.64 -1.37 -2.73
C THR A 69 7.83 -2.25 -3.67
N LEU A 70 7.33 -1.70 -4.76
CA LEU A 70 6.64 -2.49 -5.79
C LEU A 70 7.66 -3.25 -6.65
N VAL A 71 7.34 -4.49 -7.02
CA VAL A 71 8.16 -5.38 -7.86
C VAL A 71 7.72 -5.32 -9.31
#